data_AF-A0A1H7RBD6-F1
#
_entry.id   AF-A0A1H7RBD6-F1
#
_cell.length_a   1.000
_cell.length_b   1.000
_cell.length_c   1.000
_cell.angle_alpha   90.00
_cell.angle_beta   90.00
_cell.angle_gamma   90.00
#
_symmetry.space_group_name_H-M   'P 1'
#
loop_
_entity.id
_entity.type
_entity.pdbx_description
1 polymer ?
#
loop_
_entity_poly.entity_id
_entity_poly.type
_entity_poly.pdbx_seq_one_letter_code
_entity_poly.pdbx_strand_id
1 'polypeptide(L)'
;MTTSVPSKKVTPGGEAALHGEDPPRGETAPLGGVVPKPEAVPDSDVMPGTEANNRSTHTVGSEPSHGSKADPEPMPSPLSPSLPPGASAQPRPDKAFVRRHLAHFIAFGGGVGLSKIAPGTAGTLAALPLFWIFNYFLDAPGFLMLIGAMFIIGIWACAVTGKALGSHDHGGMVWDEITAFFLVLVFTPNVLIWQAFAFLLFRVFDIIKPPPIRYYDTKLRGGFGVMFDDILAAFYALLCLAAWKAFGT
;
A
#
# COMPACT_ATOMS: atom_id res chain seq x y z
N MET A 1 -37.14 -64.41 -19.10
CA MET A 1 -35.91 -64.80 -19.81
C MET A 1 -34.80 -63.85 -19.39
N THR A 2 -33.76 -64.42 -18.80
CA THR A 2 -32.66 -63.81 -18.05
C THR A 2 -31.39 -63.73 -18.90
N THR A 3 -30.69 -62.59 -18.91
CA THR A 3 -29.26 -62.47 -19.34
C THR A 3 -28.64 -61.31 -18.55
N SER A 4 -28.01 -61.54 -17.39
CA SER A 4 -26.61 -61.94 -17.15
C SER A 4 -25.59 -60.79 -17.32
N VAL A 5 -25.12 -60.30 -16.17
CA VAL A 5 -23.95 -59.44 -15.93
C VAL A 5 -22.66 -60.24 -16.13
N PRO A 6 -21.51 -59.60 -16.47
CA PRO A 6 -20.20 -60.15 -16.14
C PRO A 6 -19.49 -59.36 -15.02
N SER A 7 -19.13 -60.11 -13.98
CA SER A 7 -18.31 -59.75 -12.82
C SER A 7 -16.90 -59.31 -13.19
N LYS A 8 -16.38 -58.30 -12.49
CA LYS A 8 -14.95 -57.97 -12.43
C LYS A 8 -14.29 -58.78 -11.31
N LYS A 9 -13.29 -59.59 -11.65
CA LYS A 9 -12.50 -60.43 -10.74
C LYS A 9 -11.71 -59.60 -9.72
N VAL A 10 -11.74 -60.08 -8.48
CA VAL A 10 -10.78 -59.84 -7.40
C VAL A 10 -9.83 -61.04 -7.36
N THR A 11 -8.53 -60.80 -7.15
CA THR A 11 -7.65 -61.70 -6.39
C THR A 11 -6.46 -60.93 -5.79
N PRO A 12 -5.87 -61.42 -4.68
CA PRO A 12 -5.15 -60.64 -3.67
C PRO A 12 -3.65 -60.98 -3.57
N GLY A 13 -2.94 -60.30 -2.67
CA GLY A 13 -1.77 -60.88 -1.98
C GLY A 13 -0.56 -59.96 -1.86
N GLY A 14 -0.16 -59.66 -0.62
CA GLY A 14 1.14 -59.06 -0.31
C GLY A 14 1.24 -58.36 1.05
N GLU A 15 0.95 -59.07 2.15
CA GLU A 15 1.22 -58.66 3.53
C GLU A 15 2.64 -59.07 3.95
N ALA A 16 3.41 -58.16 4.57
CA ALA A 16 4.49 -58.39 5.55
C ALA A 16 5.22 -57.06 5.81
N ALA A 17 5.72 -56.69 6.98
CA ALA A 17 5.52 -57.07 8.37
C ALA A 17 6.14 -55.92 9.19
N LEU A 18 5.65 -55.75 10.40
CA LEU A 18 6.09 -54.78 11.41
C LEU A 18 7.54 -55.04 11.87
N HIS A 19 8.28 -53.97 12.17
CA HIS A 19 9.13 -53.89 13.37
C HIS A 19 9.56 -52.43 13.57
N GLY A 20 9.09 -51.81 14.65
CA GLY A 20 9.72 -50.59 15.19
C GLY A 20 10.96 -50.96 16.00
N GLU A 21 11.86 -49.99 16.19
CA GLU A 21 12.60 -49.67 17.43
C GLU A 21 13.24 -48.26 17.29
N ASP A 22 13.35 -47.58 18.43
CA ASP A 22 13.70 -46.17 18.68
C ASP A 22 15.11 -45.70 18.21
N PRO A 23 15.35 -44.37 18.10
CA PRO A 23 16.68 -43.82 17.81
C PRO A 23 17.54 -43.68 19.09
N PRO A 24 18.86 -43.92 19.03
CA PRO A 24 19.74 -43.64 20.16
C PRO A 24 20.08 -42.14 20.27
N ARG A 25 19.93 -41.63 21.50
CA ARG A 25 20.54 -40.38 21.96
C ARG A 25 22.06 -40.50 21.89
N GLY A 26 22.72 -39.48 21.33
CA GLY A 26 24.16 -39.33 21.30
C GLY A 26 24.54 -37.87 21.54
N GLU A 27 24.99 -37.61 22.74
CA GLU A 27 25.55 -36.37 23.29
C GLU A 27 26.87 -36.00 22.62
N THR A 28 27.13 -34.70 22.39
CA THR A 28 28.39 -33.97 22.69
C THR A 28 28.44 -32.62 21.97
N ALA A 29 28.29 -31.54 22.74
CA ALA A 29 28.70 -30.19 22.36
C ALA A 29 29.93 -29.82 23.19
N PRO A 30 31.00 -29.25 22.61
CA PRO A 30 32.05 -28.63 23.40
C PRO A 30 31.82 -27.12 23.56
N LEU A 31 32.19 -26.68 24.76
CA LEU A 31 32.18 -25.33 25.32
C LEU A 31 33.17 -24.37 24.61
N GLY A 32 32.81 -23.08 24.62
CA GLY A 32 33.74 -21.94 24.43
C GLY A 32 33.19 -20.89 23.45
N GLY A 33 33.02 -19.61 23.75
CA GLY A 33 33.31 -18.85 24.95
C GLY A 33 32.87 -17.38 24.76
N VAL A 34 33.02 -16.62 25.85
CA VAL A 34 33.06 -15.15 25.93
C VAL A 34 31.73 -14.40 25.71
N VAL A 35 31.03 -14.19 26.83
CA VAL A 35 30.04 -13.13 27.03
C VAL A 35 30.77 -11.83 27.37
N PRO A 36 30.63 -10.72 26.60
CA PRO A 36 31.03 -9.41 27.09
C PRO A 36 29.95 -8.81 28.01
N LYS A 37 30.44 -8.35 29.16
CA LYS A 37 29.79 -7.63 30.26
C LYS A 37 29.01 -6.39 29.77
N PRO A 38 27.79 -6.11 30.28
CA PRO A 38 27.15 -4.82 30.06
C PRO A 38 27.82 -3.74 30.93
N GLU A 39 28.34 -2.70 30.30
CA GLU A 39 28.80 -1.48 30.95
C GLU A 39 27.61 -0.66 31.46
N ALA A 40 27.73 -0.19 32.70
CA ALA A 40 26.77 0.69 33.36
C ALA A 40 26.87 2.11 32.78
N VAL A 41 25.73 2.68 32.42
CA VAL A 41 25.59 4.11 32.12
C VAL A 41 25.08 4.79 33.40
N PRO A 42 25.73 5.85 33.92
CA PRO A 42 25.35 6.48 35.17
C PRO A 42 24.25 7.54 34.99
N ASP A 43 23.58 7.72 36.13
CA ASP A 43 22.50 8.61 36.56
C ASP A 43 22.13 9.86 35.75
N SER A 44 20.81 9.98 35.57
CA SER A 44 20.10 11.23 35.31
C SER A 44 20.03 12.06 36.59
N ASP A 45 20.82 13.14 36.64
CA ASP A 45 20.71 14.14 37.70
C ASP A 45 19.43 14.98 37.56
N VAL A 46 18.70 14.96 38.67
CA VAL A 46 17.55 15.77 39.03
C VAL A 46 18.02 17.18 39.38
N MET A 47 17.33 18.22 38.90
CA MET A 47 17.39 19.56 39.50
C MET A 47 15.97 20.09 39.74
N PRO A 48 15.60 20.43 40.99
CA PRO A 48 14.34 21.09 41.30
C PRO A 48 14.53 22.57 41.68
N GLY A 49 13.54 23.39 41.31
CA GLY A 49 13.19 24.64 42.01
C GLY A 49 14.18 25.80 41.85
N THR A 50 13.89 27.08 42.11
CA THR A 50 12.76 27.76 42.76
C THR A 50 13.04 29.28 42.61
N GLU A 51 11.98 30.08 42.49
CA GLU A 51 11.84 31.50 42.93
C GLU A 51 12.67 32.63 42.29
N ALA A 52 11.98 33.68 41.79
CA ALA A 52 11.83 35.00 42.44
C ALA A 52 12.94 35.98 42.00
N ASN A 53 12.82 37.30 41.94
CA ASN A 53 11.77 38.29 42.13
C ASN A 53 12.42 39.65 41.75
N ASN A 54 11.57 40.57 41.27
CA ASN A 54 11.67 42.04 41.30
C ASN A 54 13.00 42.82 41.16
N ARG A 55 12.92 43.75 40.20
CA ARG A 55 12.86 45.23 40.37
C ARG A 55 14.13 45.98 40.79
N SER A 56 14.17 47.21 40.24
CA SER A 56 14.86 48.44 40.68
C SER A 56 16.15 48.68 39.88
N THR A 57 16.48 49.86 39.35
CA THR A 57 15.91 51.22 39.38
C THR A 57 16.83 52.10 38.50
N HIS A 58 16.28 53.20 37.96
CA HIS A 58 16.94 54.47 37.64
C HIS A 58 18.20 54.50 36.75
N THR A 59 18.13 55.23 35.64
CA THR A 59 18.69 56.60 35.58
C THR A 59 18.26 57.32 34.31
N VAL A 60 17.80 58.55 34.50
CA VAL A 60 17.50 59.56 33.48
C VAL A 60 18.83 60.18 33.05
N GLY A 61 19.04 60.34 31.73
CA GLY A 61 20.17 61.05 31.14
C GLY A 61 19.72 61.73 29.86
N SER A 62 19.82 63.05 29.87
CA SER A 62 19.32 64.05 28.91
C SER A 62 20.26 64.34 27.73
N GLU A 63 19.69 64.37 26.51
CA GLU A 63 19.99 65.20 25.30
C GLU A 63 21.42 65.22 24.69
N PRO A 64 21.64 65.56 23.37
CA PRO A 64 20.81 66.43 22.51
C PRO A 64 20.57 65.99 21.05
N SER A 65 19.67 66.74 20.41
CA SER A 65 19.27 66.65 19.00
C SER A 65 20.43 66.79 18.01
N HIS A 66 20.50 65.87 17.04
CA HIS A 66 21.30 66.00 15.84
C HIS A 66 20.43 65.82 14.59
N GLY A 67 20.65 66.69 13.61
CA GLY A 67 19.71 67.00 12.54
C GLY A 67 19.44 65.90 11.50
N SER A 68 18.28 66.08 10.86
CA SER A 68 17.98 65.85 9.44
C SER A 68 18.83 64.81 8.71
N LYS A 69 18.31 63.58 8.62
CA LYS A 69 18.46 62.74 7.43
C LYS A 69 17.07 62.26 7.03
N ALA A 70 16.64 62.67 5.85
CA ALA A 70 15.50 62.05 5.18
C ALA A 70 15.80 60.57 4.99
N ASP A 71 14.87 59.71 5.39
CA ASP A 71 14.96 58.28 5.14
C ASP A 71 15.00 58.03 3.63
N PRO A 72 15.90 57.17 3.11
CA PRO A 72 15.85 56.78 1.71
C PRO A 72 14.54 56.03 1.44
N GLU A 73 13.83 56.42 0.38
CA GLU A 73 12.64 55.70 -0.08
C GLU A 73 12.91 54.19 -0.18
N PRO A 74 11.97 53.33 0.26
CA PRO A 74 12.12 51.90 0.11
C PRO A 74 12.19 51.54 -1.39
N MET A 75 13.29 50.91 -1.78
CA MET A 75 13.51 50.36 -3.12
C MET A 75 12.29 49.52 -3.54
N PRO A 76 11.70 49.72 -4.74
CA PRO A 76 10.61 48.89 -5.21
C PRO A 76 11.08 47.43 -5.23
N SER A 77 10.31 46.56 -4.56
CA SER A 77 10.56 45.13 -4.55
C SER A 77 10.75 44.62 -5.98
N PRO A 78 11.75 43.75 -6.26
CA PRO A 78 11.93 43.20 -7.59
C PRO A 78 10.64 42.49 -7.98
N LEU A 79 10.01 42.99 -9.05
CA LEU A 79 8.83 42.40 -9.68
C LEU A 79 9.12 40.93 -9.90
N SER A 80 8.48 40.07 -9.11
CA SER A 80 8.50 38.63 -9.35
C SER A 80 8.02 38.43 -10.78
N PRO A 81 8.77 37.73 -11.66
CA PRO A 81 8.36 37.54 -13.04
C PRO A 81 7.01 36.84 -13.03
N SER A 82 5.97 37.57 -13.45
CA SER A 82 4.64 37.02 -13.65
C SER A 82 4.77 35.92 -14.69
N LEU A 83 4.64 34.67 -14.25
CA LEU A 83 4.61 33.51 -15.13
C LEU A 83 3.63 33.79 -16.28
N PRO A 84 4.00 33.49 -17.53
CA PRO A 84 3.09 33.68 -18.66
C PRO A 84 1.78 32.91 -18.40
N PRO A 85 0.60 33.49 -18.72
CA PRO A 85 -0.66 32.78 -18.62
C PRO A 85 -0.63 31.56 -19.54
N GLY A 86 -0.44 30.36 -18.99
CA GLY A 86 -0.32 29.11 -19.76
C GLY A 86 0.67 28.08 -19.22
N ALA A 87 1.49 28.41 -18.21
CA ALA A 87 2.34 27.40 -17.57
C ALA A 87 1.54 26.53 -16.58
N SER A 88 1.55 25.21 -16.84
CA SER A 88 0.97 24.09 -16.05
C SER A 88 -0.46 23.60 -16.38
N ALA A 89 -0.74 23.27 -17.63
CA ALA A 89 -1.77 22.28 -17.90
C ALA A 89 -1.14 20.88 -17.81
N GLN A 90 -1.37 20.17 -16.70
CA GLN A 90 -1.02 18.74 -16.61
C GLN A 90 -1.58 18.00 -17.83
N PRO A 91 -0.84 17.05 -18.44
CA PRO A 91 -1.32 16.34 -19.61
C PRO A 91 -2.62 15.62 -19.29
N ARG A 92 -3.69 15.89 -20.03
CA ARG A 92 -4.93 15.10 -19.91
C ARG A 92 -4.68 13.72 -20.54
N PRO A 93 -4.78 12.62 -19.78
CA PRO A 93 -4.58 11.30 -20.35
C PRO A 93 -5.70 10.98 -21.34
N ASP A 94 -5.31 10.55 -22.54
CA ASP A 94 -6.22 10.08 -23.58
C ASP A 94 -5.78 8.71 -24.11
N LYS A 95 -6.49 8.20 -25.13
CA LYS A 95 -6.15 6.91 -25.75
C LYS A 95 -4.78 6.92 -26.44
N ALA A 96 -4.27 8.07 -26.86
CA ALA A 96 -2.95 8.17 -27.47
C ALA A 96 -1.87 8.06 -26.39
N PHE A 97 -2.04 8.75 -25.26
CA PHE A 97 -1.17 8.66 -24.09
C PHE A 97 -1.02 7.22 -23.61
N VAL A 98 -2.14 6.52 -23.38
CA VAL A 98 -2.14 5.14 -22.87
C VAL A 98 -1.42 4.17 -23.82
N ARG A 99 -1.57 4.35 -25.14
CA ARG A 99 -0.93 3.48 -26.14
C ARG A 99 0.53 3.84 -26.44
N ARG A 100 1.00 5.01 -26.03
CA ARG A 100 2.35 5.49 -26.33
C ARG A 100 3.43 4.72 -25.57
N HIS A 101 3.12 4.18 -24.40
CA HIS A 101 4.09 3.51 -23.54
C HIS A 101 3.44 2.38 -22.75
N LEU A 102 4.13 1.24 -22.63
CA LEU A 102 3.61 0.05 -21.93
C LEU A 102 3.25 0.34 -20.46
N ALA A 103 4.05 1.15 -19.77
CA ALA A 103 3.74 1.59 -18.41
C ALA A 103 2.39 2.31 -18.30
N HIS A 104 2.02 3.15 -19.27
CA HIS A 104 0.75 3.87 -19.25
C HIS A 104 -0.41 2.92 -19.55
N PHE A 105 -0.21 1.99 -20.49
CA PHE A 105 -1.17 0.93 -20.76
C PHE A 105 -1.47 0.10 -19.52
N ILE A 106 -0.44 -0.33 -18.80
CA ILE A 106 -0.57 -1.11 -17.57
C ILE A 106 -1.21 -0.28 -16.48
N ALA A 107 -0.67 0.90 -16.16
CA ALA A 107 -1.16 1.74 -15.07
C ALA A 107 -2.66 2.11 -15.25
N PHE A 108 -3.12 2.33 -16.48
CA PHE A 108 -4.53 2.61 -16.78
C PHE A 108 -5.41 1.35 -16.92
N GLY A 109 -4.92 0.16 -16.55
CA GLY A 109 -5.67 -1.09 -16.63
C GLY A 109 -6.11 -1.41 -18.06
N GLY A 110 -5.23 -1.18 -19.04
CA GLY A 110 -5.54 -1.35 -20.46
C GLY A 110 -6.47 -0.28 -21.05
N GLY A 111 -6.68 0.84 -20.34
CA GLY A 111 -7.55 1.94 -20.73
C GLY A 111 -8.86 2.03 -19.96
N VAL A 112 -9.13 1.10 -19.02
CA VAL A 112 -10.28 1.18 -18.09
C VAL A 112 -10.23 2.48 -17.28
N GLY A 113 -9.04 2.89 -16.85
CA GLY A 113 -8.81 4.14 -16.13
C GLY A 113 -9.06 5.42 -16.93
N LEU A 114 -9.38 5.33 -18.24
CA LEU A 114 -9.87 6.46 -19.03
C LEU A 114 -11.38 6.69 -18.91
N SER A 115 -12.08 5.92 -18.05
CA SER A 115 -13.51 6.13 -17.79
C SER A 115 -13.79 7.59 -17.38
N LYS A 116 -14.84 8.16 -17.95
CA LYS A 116 -15.27 9.54 -17.66
C LYS A 116 -15.87 9.69 -16.25
N ILE A 117 -16.38 8.59 -15.69
CA ILE A 117 -17.10 8.57 -14.42
C ILE A 117 -16.40 7.56 -13.53
N ALA A 118 -15.87 8.05 -12.40
CA ALA A 118 -15.20 7.28 -11.36
C ALA A 118 -14.25 6.18 -11.92
N PRO A 119 -13.08 6.57 -12.49
CA PRO A 119 -12.19 5.61 -13.12
C PRO A 119 -11.78 4.48 -12.17
N GLY A 120 -11.57 4.78 -10.89
CA GLY A 120 -11.30 3.75 -9.90
C GLY A 120 -12.43 2.73 -9.76
N THR A 121 -13.69 3.18 -9.68
CA THR A 121 -14.83 2.26 -9.68
C THR A 121 -14.84 1.37 -10.93
N ALA A 122 -14.52 1.92 -12.10
CA ALA A 122 -14.40 1.13 -13.33
C ALA A 122 -13.25 0.10 -13.25
N GLY A 123 -12.10 0.47 -12.70
CA GLY A 123 -10.95 -0.42 -12.48
C GLY A 123 -11.30 -1.56 -11.54
N THR A 124 -11.81 -1.23 -10.35
CA THR A 124 -12.23 -2.23 -9.36
C THR A 124 -13.33 -3.15 -9.91
N LEU A 125 -14.30 -2.62 -10.68
CA LEU A 125 -15.33 -3.45 -11.33
C LEU A 125 -14.73 -4.35 -12.42
N ALA A 126 -13.76 -3.88 -13.19
CA ALA A 126 -13.07 -4.68 -14.20
C ALA A 126 -12.33 -5.87 -13.57
N ALA A 127 -11.88 -5.74 -12.31
CA ALA A 127 -11.26 -6.85 -11.60
C ALA A 127 -12.21 -8.06 -11.40
N LEU A 128 -13.54 -7.89 -11.29
CA LEU A 128 -14.47 -9.03 -11.10
C LEU A 128 -14.46 -10.03 -12.28
N PRO A 129 -14.73 -9.64 -13.54
CA PRO A 129 -14.69 -10.57 -14.65
C PRO A 129 -13.27 -11.09 -14.92
N LEU A 130 -12.23 -10.26 -14.73
CA LEU A 130 -10.85 -10.74 -14.86
C LEU A 130 -10.54 -11.82 -13.81
N PHE A 131 -10.97 -11.62 -12.56
CA PHE A 131 -10.79 -12.59 -11.49
C PHE A 131 -11.46 -13.92 -11.85
N TRP A 132 -12.70 -13.92 -12.32
CA TRP A 132 -13.38 -15.16 -12.72
C TRP A 132 -12.65 -15.91 -13.84
N ILE A 133 -12.08 -15.17 -14.80
CA ILE A 133 -11.26 -15.76 -15.87
C ILE A 133 -9.99 -16.38 -15.29
N PHE A 134 -9.20 -15.64 -14.52
CA PHE A 134 -7.94 -16.16 -13.97
C PHE A 134 -8.15 -17.29 -12.96
N ASN A 135 -9.21 -17.21 -12.16
CA ASN A 135 -9.55 -18.24 -11.17
C ASN A 135 -10.00 -19.56 -11.82
N TYR A 136 -10.36 -19.55 -13.11
CA TYR A 136 -10.59 -20.78 -13.86
C TYR A 136 -9.27 -21.50 -14.21
N PHE A 137 -8.18 -20.77 -14.40
CA PHE A 137 -6.89 -21.32 -14.85
C PHE A 137 -5.86 -21.50 -13.73
N LEU A 138 -5.97 -20.75 -12.64
CA LEU A 138 -4.99 -20.71 -11.56
C LEU A 138 -5.59 -21.26 -10.27
N ASP A 139 -4.79 -22.04 -9.54
CA ASP A 139 -5.06 -22.37 -8.15
C ASP A 139 -4.66 -21.22 -7.22
N ALA A 140 -4.95 -21.32 -5.92
CA ALA A 140 -4.71 -20.22 -4.98
C ALA A 140 -3.22 -19.78 -4.94
N PRO A 141 -2.21 -20.68 -4.88
CA PRO A 141 -0.81 -20.28 -4.97
C PRO A 141 -0.45 -19.60 -6.29
N GLY A 142 -0.90 -20.13 -7.43
CA GLY A 142 -0.67 -19.52 -8.74
C GLY A 142 -1.29 -18.13 -8.86
N PHE A 143 -2.49 -17.93 -8.29
CA PHE A 143 -3.15 -16.63 -8.26
C PHE A 143 -2.40 -15.63 -7.37
N LEU A 144 -1.89 -16.07 -6.21
CA LEU A 144 -1.05 -15.20 -5.35
C LEU A 144 0.26 -14.82 -6.04
N MET A 145 0.88 -15.72 -6.81
CA MET A 145 2.04 -15.39 -7.64
C MET A 145 1.70 -14.35 -8.71
N LEU A 146 0.53 -14.47 -9.35
CA LEU A 146 0.04 -13.46 -10.30
C LEU A 146 -0.11 -12.10 -9.62
N ILE A 147 -0.75 -12.02 -8.46
CA ILE A 147 -0.90 -10.76 -7.69
C ILE A 147 0.48 -10.19 -7.34
N GLY A 148 1.42 -11.02 -6.89
CA GLY A 148 2.79 -10.58 -6.59
C GLY A 148 3.51 -10.02 -7.82
N ALA A 149 3.36 -10.66 -8.98
CA ALA A 149 3.90 -10.16 -10.24
C ALA A 149 3.23 -8.84 -10.66
N MET A 150 1.90 -8.75 -10.56
CA MET A 150 1.15 -7.53 -10.83
C MET A 150 1.58 -6.39 -9.92
N PHE A 151 1.86 -6.68 -8.64
CA PHE A 151 2.34 -5.69 -7.69
C PHE A 151 3.71 -5.12 -8.10
N ILE A 152 4.67 -6.00 -8.39
CA ILE A 152 6.04 -5.59 -8.81
C ILE A 152 6.00 -4.78 -10.12
N ILE A 153 5.23 -5.25 -11.11
CA ILE A 153 5.06 -4.55 -12.39
C ILE A 153 4.36 -3.20 -12.17
N GLY A 154 3.38 -3.16 -11.27
CA GLY A 154 2.63 -1.97 -10.89
C GLY A 154 3.51 -0.87 -10.31
N ILE A 155 4.47 -1.21 -9.44
CA ILE A 155 5.43 -0.23 -8.88
C ILE A 155 6.14 0.53 -10.01
N TRP A 156 6.63 -0.18 -11.02
CA TRP A 156 7.28 0.44 -12.17
C TRP A 156 6.29 1.23 -13.02
N ALA A 157 5.14 0.64 -13.36
CA ALA A 157 4.15 1.23 -14.24
C ALA A 157 3.57 2.54 -13.67
N CYS A 158 3.21 2.53 -12.39
CA CYS A 158 2.70 3.69 -11.65
C CYS A 158 3.79 4.76 -11.48
N ALA A 159 5.05 4.37 -11.22
CA ALA A 159 6.14 5.33 -11.11
C ALA A 159 6.43 6.08 -12.42
N VAL A 160 6.44 5.37 -13.56
CA VAL A 160 6.66 5.98 -14.88
C VAL A 160 5.46 6.85 -15.28
N THR A 161 4.24 6.34 -15.07
CA THR A 161 3.02 7.03 -15.47
C THR A 161 2.74 8.26 -14.62
N GLY A 162 2.93 8.18 -13.31
CA GLY A 162 2.76 9.33 -12.42
C GLY A 162 3.76 10.46 -12.73
N LYS A 163 5.01 10.12 -13.06
CA LYS A 163 5.99 11.11 -13.54
C LYS A 163 5.54 11.77 -14.84
N ALA A 164 5.01 11.00 -15.79
CA ALA A 164 4.53 11.54 -17.07
C ALA A 164 3.29 12.44 -16.93
N LEU A 165 2.46 12.19 -15.91
CA LEU A 165 1.26 12.98 -15.61
C LEU A 165 1.50 14.12 -14.61
N GLY A 166 2.72 14.25 -14.09
CA GLY A 166 3.03 15.23 -13.05
C GLY A 166 2.21 15.07 -11.76
N SER A 167 1.64 13.87 -11.53
CA SER A 167 0.85 13.51 -10.35
C SER A 167 1.27 12.13 -9.87
N HIS A 168 1.58 12.00 -8.58
CA HIS A 168 2.04 10.72 -8.02
C HIS A 168 0.95 9.64 -8.00
N ASP A 169 -0.30 10.04 -7.79
CA ASP A 169 -1.48 9.19 -7.74
C ASP A 169 -2.58 9.88 -8.57
N HIS A 170 -2.52 9.69 -9.89
CA HIS A 170 -3.59 10.17 -10.75
C HIS A 170 -4.72 9.14 -10.69
N GLY A 171 -5.95 9.53 -10.34
CA GLY A 171 -7.08 8.61 -10.22
C GLY A 171 -7.56 7.91 -11.52
N GLY A 172 -6.80 7.95 -12.61
CA GLY A 172 -6.96 7.09 -13.79
C GLY A 172 -5.93 5.95 -13.83
N MET A 173 -4.94 5.96 -12.94
CA MET A 173 -4.11 4.81 -12.62
C MET A 173 -4.98 3.91 -11.74
N VAL A 174 -5.34 2.73 -12.25
CA VAL A 174 -6.30 1.81 -11.60
C VAL A 174 -5.72 0.40 -11.47
N TRP A 175 -4.42 0.26 -11.77
CA TRP A 175 -3.71 -1.01 -11.74
C TRP A 175 -3.48 -1.50 -10.31
N ASP A 176 -3.10 -0.58 -9.43
CA ASP A 176 -3.12 -0.70 -7.97
C ASP A 176 -4.44 -1.26 -7.47
N GLU A 177 -5.56 -0.66 -7.86
CA GLU A 177 -6.88 -1.05 -7.38
C GLU A 177 -7.27 -2.45 -7.88
N ILE A 178 -7.00 -2.76 -9.16
CA ILE A 178 -7.23 -4.09 -9.73
C ILE A 178 -6.38 -5.14 -8.98
N THR A 179 -5.10 -4.84 -8.75
CA THR A 179 -4.15 -5.74 -8.09
C THR A 179 -4.56 -6.00 -6.64
N ALA A 180 -4.91 -4.96 -5.90
CA ALA A 180 -5.34 -5.07 -4.52
C ALA A 180 -6.72 -5.72 -4.39
N PHE A 181 -7.66 -5.44 -5.30
CA PHE A 181 -8.97 -6.07 -5.26
C PHE A 181 -8.92 -7.56 -5.63
N PHE A 182 -8.02 -7.99 -6.51
CA PHE A 182 -7.72 -9.41 -6.71
C PHE A 182 -7.29 -10.10 -5.41
N LEU A 183 -6.45 -9.44 -4.60
CA LEU A 183 -6.06 -9.96 -3.30
C LEU A 183 -7.27 -10.14 -2.39
N VAL A 184 -8.21 -9.19 -2.37
CA VAL A 184 -9.46 -9.33 -1.61
C VAL A 184 -10.27 -10.54 -2.11
N LEU A 185 -10.45 -10.66 -3.42
CA LEU A 185 -11.27 -11.70 -4.04
C LEU A 185 -10.73 -13.11 -3.81
N VAL A 186 -9.41 -13.31 -3.81
CA VAL A 186 -8.80 -14.64 -3.63
C VAL A 186 -9.11 -15.26 -2.26
N PHE A 187 -9.34 -14.42 -1.23
CA PHE A 187 -9.73 -14.86 0.12
C PHE A 187 -11.24 -14.73 0.40
N THR A 188 -12.00 -14.23 -0.57
CA THR A 188 -13.45 -14.06 -0.45
C THR A 188 -14.18 -15.30 -0.99
N PRO A 189 -15.23 -15.80 -0.31
CA PRO A 189 -16.05 -16.87 -0.86
C PRO A 189 -16.54 -16.56 -2.28
N ASN A 190 -16.46 -17.53 -3.19
CA ASN A 190 -16.85 -17.36 -4.60
C ASN A 190 -18.38 -17.38 -4.77
N VAL A 191 -19.05 -16.39 -4.17
CA VAL A 191 -20.49 -16.16 -4.22
C VAL A 191 -20.72 -14.67 -4.45
N LEU A 192 -21.61 -14.33 -5.38
CA LEU A 192 -21.80 -12.93 -5.82
C LEU A 192 -22.07 -11.94 -4.68
N ILE A 193 -22.84 -12.34 -3.66
CA ILE A 193 -23.12 -11.45 -2.51
C ILE A 193 -21.87 -11.12 -1.70
N TRP A 194 -20.96 -12.09 -1.54
CA TRP A 194 -19.68 -11.88 -0.84
C TRP A 194 -18.75 -11.01 -1.68
N GLN A 195 -18.72 -11.21 -3.00
CA GLN A 195 -17.93 -10.37 -3.92
C GLN A 195 -18.45 -8.94 -3.99
N ALA A 196 -19.77 -8.74 -3.98
CA ALA A 196 -20.39 -7.41 -3.93
C ALA A 196 -20.07 -6.69 -2.60
N PHE A 197 -20.08 -7.43 -1.48
CA PHE A 197 -19.71 -6.87 -0.19
C PHE A 197 -18.21 -6.56 -0.10
N ALA A 198 -17.36 -7.44 -0.64
CA ALA A 198 -15.93 -7.21 -0.77
C ALA A 198 -15.62 -5.97 -1.60
N PHE A 199 -16.31 -5.80 -2.74
CA PHE A 199 -16.22 -4.62 -3.59
C PHE A 199 -16.54 -3.35 -2.80
N LEU A 200 -17.66 -3.34 -2.08
CA LEU A 200 -18.08 -2.18 -1.29
C LEU A 200 -17.07 -1.86 -0.19
N LEU A 201 -16.66 -2.85 0.60
CA LEU A 201 -15.68 -2.65 1.68
C LEU A 201 -14.35 -2.13 1.16
N PHE A 202 -13.81 -2.76 0.11
CA PHE A 202 -12.57 -2.31 -0.50
C PHE A 202 -12.65 -0.85 -0.95
N ARG A 203 -13.70 -0.48 -1.70
CA ARG A 203 -13.89 0.92 -2.15
C ARG A 203 -14.04 1.89 -0.99
N VAL A 204 -14.73 1.50 0.08
CA VAL A 204 -14.85 2.34 1.28
C VAL A 204 -13.48 2.60 1.88
N PHE A 205 -12.64 1.58 2.04
CA PHE A 205 -11.31 1.75 2.63
C PHE A 205 -10.31 2.47 1.72
N ASP A 206 -10.36 2.19 0.43
CA ASP A 206 -9.55 2.87 -0.59
C ASP A 206 -9.89 4.37 -0.68
N ILE A 207 -11.17 4.75 -0.64
CA ILE A 207 -11.58 6.15 -0.70
C ILE A 207 -11.31 6.89 0.62
N ILE A 208 -11.59 6.26 1.76
CA ILE A 208 -11.46 6.91 3.08
C ILE A 208 -9.99 6.96 3.54
N LYS A 209 -9.18 5.96 3.18
CA LYS A 209 -7.80 5.75 3.64
C LYS A 209 -7.64 5.96 5.16
N PRO A 210 -8.33 5.18 6.03
CA PRO A 210 -8.20 5.35 7.48
C PRO A 210 -6.75 5.16 7.95
N PRO A 211 -6.32 5.76 9.09
CA PRO A 211 -5.00 5.48 9.65
C PRO A 211 -4.78 3.96 9.86
N PRO A 212 -3.61 3.41 9.50
CA PRO A 212 -2.38 4.09 9.11
C PRO A 212 -2.21 4.25 7.58
N ILE A 213 -3.20 3.94 6.74
CA ILE A 213 -3.10 4.04 5.26
C ILE A 213 -2.64 5.44 4.87
N ARG A 214 -3.36 6.47 5.36
CA ARG A 214 -3.02 7.88 5.11
C ARG A 214 -1.64 8.28 5.62
N TYR A 215 -1.13 7.64 6.69
CA TYR A 215 0.22 7.92 7.18
C TYR A 215 1.27 7.45 6.16
N TYR A 216 1.13 6.21 5.66
CA TYR A 216 2.06 5.66 4.69
C TYR A 216 1.95 6.32 3.31
N ASP A 217 0.75 6.63 2.84
CA ASP A 217 0.50 7.38 1.60
C ASP A 217 1.27 8.73 1.57
N THR A 218 1.32 9.44 2.70
CA THR A 218 2.06 10.72 2.76
C THR A 218 3.59 10.56 2.79
N LYS A 219 4.10 9.41 3.26
CA LYS A 219 5.53 9.15 3.50
C LYS A 219 6.19 8.40 2.35
N LEU A 220 5.50 7.41 1.78
CA LEU A 220 5.97 6.60 0.66
C LEU A 220 5.58 7.30 -0.63
N ARG A 221 6.55 7.57 -1.50
CA ARG A 221 6.35 8.30 -2.75
C ARG A 221 6.64 7.44 -3.96
N GLY A 222 6.06 7.81 -5.10
CA GLY A 222 6.21 7.08 -6.34
C GLY A 222 5.36 5.81 -6.38
N GLY A 223 5.62 4.94 -7.36
CA GLY A 223 4.78 3.78 -7.61
C GLY A 223 4.70 2.77 -6.47
N PHE A 224 5.70 2.71 -5.57
CA PHE A 224 5.58 1.85 -4.38
C PHE A 224 4.52 2.34 -3.40
N GLY A 225 4.45 3.66 -3.16
CA GLY A 225 3.44 4.25 -2.28
C GLY A 225 2.02 3.96 -2.79
N VAL A 226 1.82 4.19 -4.10
CA VAL A 226 0.56 3.98 -4.85
C VAL A 226 0.09 2.52 -4.88
N MET A 227 1.03 1.57 -4.91
CA MET A 227 0.63 0.16 -4.86
C MET A 227 0.37 -0.29 -3.42
N PHE A 228 1.09 0.29 -2.46
CA PHE A 228 1.08 -0.17 -1.07
C PHE A 228 -0.14 0.33 -0.27
N ASP A 229 -0.60 1.55 -0.50
CA ASP A 229 -1.81 2.08 0.15
C ASP A 229 -3.07 1.27 -0.20
N ASP A 230 -3.21 0.85 -1.46
CA ASP A 230 -4.30 -0.03 -1.91
C ASP A 230 -4.21 -1.44 -1.32
N ILE A 231 -3.00 -1.98 -1.15
CA ILE A 231 -2.80 -3.25 -0.43
C ILE A 231 -3.21 -3.12 1.04
N LEU A 232 -2.94 -1.98 1.68
CA LEU A 232 -3.46 -1.73 3.02
C LEU A 232 -4.99 -1.65 3.01
N ALA A 233 -5.61 -0.96 2.06
CA ALA A 233 -7.07 -0.93 1.92
C ALA A 233 -7.67 -2.34 1.73
N ALA A 234 -7.04 -3.18 0.92
CA ALA A 234 -7.40 -4.59 0.77
C ALA A 234 -7.28 -5.37 2.07
N PHE A 235 -6.24 -5.14 2.86
CA PHE A 235 -6.07 -5.76 4.18
C PHE A 235 -7.23 -5.39 5.13
N TYR A 236 -7.64 -4.11 5.18
CA TYR A 236 -8.80 -3.69 5.97
C TYR A 236 -10.10 -4.37 5.51
N ALA A 237 -10.32 -4.44 4.19
CA ALA A 237 -11.49 -5.13 3.64
C ALA A 237 -11.51 -6.61 4.04
N LEU A 238 -10.38 -7.29 3.95
CA LEU A 238 -10.23 -8.70 4.35
C LEU A 238 -10.47 -8.93 5.84
N LEU A 239 -9.98 -8.04 6.71
CA LEU A 239 -10.26 -8.12 8.15
C LEU A 239 -11.76 -8.01 8.43
N CYS A 240 -12.47 -7.09 7.80
CA CYS A 240 -13.91 -6.94 7.95
C CYS A 240 -14.67 -8.16 7.43
N LEU A 241 -14.28 -8.70 6.27
CA LEU A 241 -14.88 -9.92 5.71
C LEU A 241 -14.64 -11.13 6.61
N ALA A 242 -13.43 -11.29 7.14
CA ALA A 242 -13.07 -12.35 8.07
C ALA A 242 -13.87 -12.26 9.37
N ALA A 243 -13.98 -11.05 9.95
CA ALA A 243 -14.80 -10.81 11.14
C ALA A 243 -16.27 -11.15 10.87
N TRP A 244 -16.84 -10.67 9.77
CA TRP A 244 -18.23 -10.98 9.40
C TRP A 244 -18.44 -12.50 9.24
N LYS A 245 -17.51 -13.19 8.59
CA LYS A 245 -17.56 -14.65 8.44
C LYS A 245 -17.47 -15.37 9.78
N ALA A 246 -16.69 -14.86 10.74
CA ALA A 246 -16.52 -15.48 12.06
C ALA A 246 -17.72 -15.28 13.00
N PHE A 247 -18.42 -14.14 12.89
CA PHE A 247 -19.55 -13.81 13.77
C PHE A 247 -20.93 -14.05 13.14
N GLY A 248 -21.01 -14.15 11.81
CA GLY A 248 -22.25 -14.32 11.05
C GLY A 248 -22.60 -15.76 10.68
N THR A 249 -21.82 -16.75 11.15
CA THR A 249 -22.04 -18.19 10.99
C THR A 249 -22.13 -18.85 12.35
#